data_AF-A0A5J6GKY2-F1
#
_entry.id   AF-A0A5J6GKY2-F1
#
_cell.length_a   1.000
_cell.length_b   1.000
_cell.length_c   1.000
_cell.angle_alpha   90.00
_cell.angle_beta   90.00
_cell.angle_gamma   90.00
#
_symmetry.space_group_name_H-M   'P 1'
#
loop_
_entity.id
_entity.type
_entity.pdbx_description
1 polymer ?
#
loop_
_entity_poly.entity_id
_entity_poly.type
_entity_poly.pdbx_seq_one_letter_code
_entity_poly.pdbx_strand_id
1 'polypeptide(L)'
;MISKPMAVLAATLLAIGTALTASGTSQAASCPSGQFCAWTDADFGGQRTNWSGDDHDWEDPIQDQDSSWANHGISGPGIKDHVQVYENPGLIGFGTVCLSPGQEINSNGWANDSGDSHTWKMEC
;
A
#
# COMPACT_ATOMS: atom_id res chain seq x y z
N MET A 1 40.48 -15.38 -62.12
CA MET A 1 40.28 -14.83 -60.76
C MET A 1 38.77 -14.89 -60.50
N ILE A 2 38.16 -15.94 -59.90
CA ILE A 2 38.15 -16.37 -58.48
C ILE A 2 37.82 -15.16 -57.58
N SER A 3 36.68 -15.02 -56.89
CA SER A 3 35.96 -15.97 -56.02
C SER A 3 34.51 -15.57 -55.67
N LYS A 4 33.63 -16.60 -55.70
CA LYS A 4 32.56 -17.04 -54.76
C LYS A 4 31.43 -16.12 -54.21
N PRO A 5 30.20 -16.66 -54.09
CA PRO A 5 28.99 -15.96 -53.66
C PRO A 5 28.80 -16.00 -52.14
N MET A 6 28.22 -14.94 -51.55
CA MET A 6 27.79 -14.94 -50.15
C MET A 6 26.26 -15.01 -50.09
N ALA A 7 25.76 -16.17 -49.69
CA ALA A 7 24.39 -16.35 -49.24
C ALA A 7 24.21 -15.66 -47.89
N VAL A 8 23.16 -14.85 -47.75
CA VAL A 8 22.73 -14.31 -46.46
C VAL A 8 21.37 -14.90 -46.15
N LEU A 9 21.35 -15.81 -45.18
CA LEU A 9 20.17 -16.43 -44.61
C LEU A 9 19.67 -15.49 -43.49
N ALA A 10 18.57 -14.76 -43.71
CA ALA A 10 17.93 -13.97 -42.67
C ALA A 10 16.84 -14.81 -41.98
N ALA A 11 17.17 -15.39 -40.83
CA ALA A 11 16.19 -16.03 -39.95
C ALA A 11 15.53 -14.96 -39.08
N THR A 12 14.27 -14.61 -39.38
CA THR A 12 13.44 -13.78 -38.51
C THR A 12 12.89 -14.64 -37.37
N LEU A 13 13.50 -14.56 -36.20
CA LEU A 13 12.98 -15.17 -34.97
C LEU A 13 11.82 -14.30 -34.46
N LEU A 14 10.59 -14.83 -34.46
CA LEU A 14 9.46 -14.22 -33.76
C LEU A 14 9.70 -14.35 -32.24
N ALA A 15 10.12 -13.26 -31.59
CA ALA A 15 10.07 -13.15 -30.14
C ALA A 15 8.62 -12.86 -29.73
N ILE A 16 7.83 -13.92 -29.52
CA ILE A 16 6.56 -13.83 -28.80
C ILE A 16 6.94 -13.63 -27.33
N GLY A 17 7.08 -12.38 -26.91
CA GLY A 17 7.23 -12.03 -25.51
C GLY A 17 5.94 -12.38 -24.79
N THR A 18 5.91 -13.51 -24.09
CA THR A 18 4.86 -13.81 -23.13
C THR A 18 4.98 -12.80 -21.99
N ALA A 19 4.10 -11.80 -21.99
CA ALA A 19 3.89 -10.95 -20.83
C ALA A 19 3.38 -11.85 -19.70
N LEU A 20 4.30 -12.26 -18.81
CA LEU A 20 3.96 -12.98 -17.60
C LEU A 20 3.33 -11.96 -16.65
N THR A 21 2.01 -11.79 -16.73
CA THR A 21 1.25 -11.08 -15.70
C THR A 21 1.38 -11.92 -14.43
N ALA A 22 2.31 -11.57 -13.55
CA ALA A 22 2.39 -12.14 -12.22
C ALA A 22 1.10 -11.75 -11.50
N SER A 23 0.14 -12.67 -11.46
CA SER A 23 -1.02 -12.57 -10.58
C SER A 23 -0.49 -12.71 -9.16
N GLY A 24 -0.15 -11.59 -8.52
CA GLY A 24 0.16 -11.56 -7.10
C GLY A 24 -0.99 -12.21 -6.34
N THR A 25 -0.69 -13.21 -5.52
CA THR A 25 -1.67 -13.72 -4.56
C THR A 25 -2.06 -12.58 -3.64
N SER A 26 -3.35 -12.28 -3.51
CA SER A 26 -3.86 -11.35 -2.50
C SER A 26 -3.32 -11.78 -1.14
N GLN A 27 -2.34 -11.03 -0.61
CA GLN A 27 -1.74 -11.32 0.68
C GLN A 27 -2.56 -10.59 1.74
N ALA A 28 -2.92 -11.28 2.82
CA ALA A 28 -3.50 -10.62 3.99
C ALA A 28 -2.43 -9.72 4.62
N ALA A 29 -2.86 -8.60 5.19
CA ALA A 29 -1.95 -7.64 5.79
C ALA A 29 -1.26 -8.25 7.02
N SER A 30 0.07 -8.22 7.06
CA SER A 30 0.84 -8.65 8.24
C SER A 30 0.84 -7.55 9.32
N CYS A 31 -0.35 -7.21 9.84
CA CYS A 31 -0.54 -6.26 10.93
C CYS A 31 -0.81 -6.98 12.27
N PRO A 32 -0.06 -6.69 13.35
CA PRO A 32 -0.34 -7.29 14.65
C PRO A 32 -1.71 -6.90 15.20
N SER A 33 -2.33 -7.78 15.98
CA SER A 33 -3.58 -7.45 16.69
C SER A 33 -3.36 -6.28 17.66
N GLY A 34 -4.33 -5.37 17.71
CA GLY A 34 -4.28 -4.12 18.44
C GLY A 34 -3.58 -2.97 17.70
N GLN A 35 -3.14 -3.18 16.45
CA GLN A 35 -2.42 -2.16 15.68
C GLN A 35 -3.22 -1.67 14.48
N PHE A 36 -3.01 -0.40 14.16
CA PHE A 36 -3.14 0.15 12.83
C PHE A 36 -1.79 0.04 12.12
N CYS A 37 -1.78 -0.34 10.85
CA CYS A 37 -0.58 -0.45 10.04
C CYS A 37 -0.77 0.28 8.71
N ALA A 38 0.29 0.94 8.27
CA ALA A 38 0.42 1.52 6.94
C ALA A 38 1.71 1.02 6.29
N TRP A 39 1.71 0.93 4.96
CA TRP A 39 2.82 0.43 4.17
C TRP A 39 3.14 1.40 3.05
N THR A 40 4.43 1.51 2.72
CA THR A 40 4.89 2.42 1.66
C THR A 40 4.43 2.01 0.26
N ASP A 41 4.08 0.74 0.07
CA ASP A 41 3.68 0.21 -1.23
C ASP A 41 2.27 -0.37 -1.16
N ALA A 42 1.63 -0.50 -2.32
CA ALA A 42 0.36 -1.21 -2.46
C ALA A 42 0.49 -2.70 -2.07
N ASP A 43 -0.65 -3.34 -1.84
CA ASP A 43 -0.78 -4.76 -1.50
C ASP A 43 0.05 -5.18 -0.26
N PHE A 44 0.18 -4.27 0.71
CA PHE A 44 0.92 -4.44 1.96
C PHE A 44 2.41 -4.73 1.74
N GLY A 45 2.96 -4.22 0.63
CA GLY A 45 4.37 -4.29 0.27
C GLY A 45 5.22 -3.20 0.92
N GLY A 46 6.51 -3.16 0.60
CA GLY A 46 7.39 -2.10 1.09
C GLY A 46 7.62 -2.10 2.60
N GLN A 47 7.95 -0.94 3.14
CA GLN A 47 8.23 -0.74 4.56
C GLN A 47 6.92 -0.53 5.33
N ARG A 48 6.76 -1.25 6.45
CA ARG A 48 5.60 -1.11 7.34
C ARG A 48 5.92 -0.16 8.49
N THR A 49 4.96 0.71 8.82
CA THR A 49 4.86 1.40 10.11
C THR A 49 3.54 1.02 10.79
N ASN A 50 3.52 0.99 12.12
CA ASN A 50 2.33 0.55 12.86
C ASN A 50 2.21 1.22 14.23
N TRP A 51 0.96 1.41 14.69
CA TRP A 51 0.64 2.17 15.89
C TRP A 51 -0.53 1.54 16.67
N SER A 52 -0.45 1.62 18.00
CA SER A 52 -1.51 1.14 18.92
C SER A 52 -2.42 2.25 19.43
N GLY A 53 -2.12 3.50 19.07
CA GLY A 53 -2.79 4.70 19.53
C GLY A 53 -2.69 5.78 18.46
N ASP A 54 -3.18 6.98 18.78
CA ASP A 54 -3.13 8.13 17.87
C ASP A 54 -1.68 8.52 17.54
N ASP A 55 -1.45 8.97 16.31
CA ASP A 55 -0.19 9.62 15.91
C ASP A 55 -0.52 10.86 15.09
N HIS A 56 -0.09 12.02 15.58
CA HIS A 56 -0.45 13.31 15.02
C HIS A 56 0.59 13.86 14.06
N ASP A 57 1.73 13.20 13.86
CA ASP A 57 2.81 13.71 13.01
C ASP A 57 3.65 12.51 12.57
N TRP A 58 3.26 11.90 11.45
CA TRP A 58 4.00 10.76 10.91
C TRP A 58 5.38 11.23 10.48
N GLU A 59 6.38 10.40 10.74
CA GLU A 59 7.74 10.67 10.31
C GLU A 59 8.13 9.72 9.17
N ASP A 60 9.29 9.99 8.57
CA ASP A 60 9.93 9.06 7.66
C ASP A 60 10.02 7.66 8.30
N PRO A 61 9.74 6.59 7.54
CA PRO A 61 9.60 6.59 6.07
C PRO A 61 8.15 6.58 5.56
N ILE A 62 7.13 6.85 6.39
CA ILE A 62 5.72 6.62 5.99
C ILE A 62 4.93 7.89 5.69
N GLN A 63 5.36 9.06 6.19
CA GLN A 63 4.79 10.36 5.81
C GLN A 63 4.79 10.51 4.29
N ASP A 64 3.63 10.85 3.73
CA ASP A 64 3.41 11.04 2.29
C ASP A 64 3.89 9.87 1.42
N GLN A 65 3.92 8.66 1.97
CA GLN A 65 4.40 7.46 1.27
C GLN A 65 3.46 6.27 1.42
N ASP A 66 2.39 6.39 2.19
CA ASP A 66 1.47 5.29 2.44
C ASP A 66 0.63 4.92 1.21
N SER A 67 0.65 3.65 0.84
CA SER A 67 -0.05 3.12 -0.34
C SER A 67 -0.99 1.96 -0.01
N SER A 68 -0.92 1.41 1.20
CA SER A 68 -1.87 0.42 1.71
C SER A 68 -1.96 0.43 3.24
N TRP A 69 -3.09 -0.05 3.78
CA TRP A 69 -3.45 0.12 5.19
C TRP A 69 -4.20 -1.08 5.75
N ALA A 70 -4.05 -1.33 7.05
CA ALA A 70 -4.83 -2.33 7.77
C ALA A 70 -5.13 -1.87 9.19
N ASN A 71 -6.38 -2.06 9.61
CA ASN A 71 -6.79 -1.83 10.99
C ASN A 71 -7.07 -3.16 11.67
N HIS A 72 -6.11 -3.66 12.44
CA HIS A 72 -6.26 -4.87 13.27
C HIS A 72 -6.51 -4.50 14.74
N GLY A 73 -7.15 -3.36 14.99
CA GLY A 73 -7.51 -2.87 16.31
C GLY A 73 -8.41 -3.83 17.10
N ILE A 74 -8.51 -3.57 18.40
CA ILE A 74 -9.36 -4.35 19.32
C ILE A 74 -10.71 -3.63 19.45
N SER A 75 -11.79 -4.32 19.11
CA SER A 75 -13.15 -3.82 19.30
C SER A 75 -13.71 -4.16 20.68
N GLY A 76 -14.57 -3.28 21.19
CA GLY A 76 -15.30 -3.51 22.44
C GLY A 76 -16.18 -2.31 22.82
N PRO A 77 -17.09 -2.47 23.79
CA PRO A 77 -17.93 -1.36 24.25
C PRO A 77 -17.11 -0.16 24.72
N GLY A 78 -17.35 1.01 24.11
CA GLY A 78 -16.65 2.25 24.44
C GLY A 78 -15.20 2.34 23.95
N ILE A 79 -14.75 1.37 23.14
CA ILE A 79 -13.42 1.41 22.52
C ILE A 79 -13.54 2.07 21.15
N LYS A 80 -12.69 3.06 20.91
CA LYS A 80 -12.46 3.62 19.58
C LYS A 80 -11.66 2.59 18.78
N ASP A 81 -12.27 2.03 17.75
CA ASP A 81 -11.71 0.91 16.98
C ASP A 81 -11.68 1.18 15.48
N HIS A 82 -12.13 2.36 15.04
CA HIS A 82 -11.96 2.84 13.67
C HIS A 82 -10.72 3.71 13.59
N VAL A 83 -10.05 3.75 12.44
CA VAL A 83 -8.88 4.60 12.24
C VAL A 83 -9.15 5.58 11.11
N GLN A 84 -9.06 6.87 11.40
CA GLN A 84 -9.08 7.91 10.38
C GLN A 84 -7.66 8.40 10.14
N VAL A 85 -7.21 8.32 8.88
CA VAL A 85 -5.97 8.96 8.41
C VAL A 85 -6.31 10.34 7.83
N TYR A 86 -5.40 11.28 8.01
CA TYR A 86 -5.48 12.67 7.55
C TYR A 86 -4.25 13.02 6.72
N GLU A 87 -4.44 13.99 5.81
CA GLU A 87 -3.43 14.36 4.82
C GLU A 87 -2.32 15.31 5.33
N ASN A 88 -2.46 15.85 6.55
CA ASN A 88 -1.45 16.74 7.16
C ASN A 88 -1.21 16.37 8.62
N PRO A 89 -0.12 16.86 9.23
CA PRO A 89 0.10 16.72 10.66
C PRO A 89 -0.99 17.43 11.46
N GLY A 90 -1.23 16.94 12.67
CA GLY A 90 -2.17 17.49 13.63
C GLY A 90 -3.62 17.10 13.40
N LEU A 91 -3.90 16.02 12.64
CA LEU A 91 -5.24 15.58 12.27
C LEU A 91 -6.00 16.63 11.41
N ILE A 92 -5.28 17.29 10.50
CA ILE A 92 -5.78 18.42 9.70
C ILE A 92 -6.00 17.99 8.24
N GLY A 93 -7.00 18.61 7.61
CA GLY A 93 -7.32 18.43 6.19
C GLY A 93 -8.40 17.39 5.96
N PHE A 94 -8.46 16.89 4.73
CA PHE A 94 -9.36 15.81 4.38
C PHE A 94 -8.94 14.51 5.05
N GLY A 95 -9.92 13.74 5.50
CA GLY A 95 -9.70 12.37 5.91
C GLY A 95 -9.47 11.50 4.68
N THR A 96 -8.27 10.97 4.48
CA THR A 96 -7.87 10.24 3.26
C THR A 96 -8.52 8.86 3.20
N VAL A 97 -8.39 8.09 4.28
CA VAL A 97 -9.06 6.81 4.51
C VAL A 97 -9.61 6.72 5.92
N CYS A 98 -10.74 6.04 6.07
CA CYS A 98 -11.25 5.63 7.37
C CYS A 98 -11.49 4.12 7.35
N LEU A 99 -10.84 3.40 8.27
CA LEU A 99 -10.85 1.94 8.33
C LEU A 99 -11.67 1.46 9.53
N SER A 100 -12.69 0.64 9.27
CA SER A 100 -13.36 -0.15 10.31
C SER A 100 -12.44 -1.23 10.90
N PRO A 101 -12.76 -1.78 12.08
CA PRO A 101 -11.99 -2.86 12.67
C PRO A 101 -11.93 -4.10 11.76
N GLY A 102 -10.72 -4.64 11.56
CA GLY A 102 -10.46 -5.76 10.66
C GLY A 102 -10.43 -5.40 9.18
N GLN A 103 -10.61 -4.13 8.82
CA GLN A 103 -10.56 -3.70 7.43
C GLN A 103 -9.12 -3.58 6.95
N GLU A 104 -8.88 -4.09 5.74
CA GLU A 104 -7.63 -3.93 4.99
C GLU A 104 -7.94 -3.21 3.67
N ILE A 105 -7.13 -2.21 3.31
CA ILE A 105 -7.19 -1.47 2.05
C ILE A 105 -5.85 -1.70 1.35
N ASN A 106 -5.86 -2.52 0.30
CA ASN A 106 -4.65 -2.90 -0.41
C ASN A 106 -4.14 -1.80 -1.36
N SER A 107 -5.00 -0.87 -1.79
CA SER A 107 -4.61 0.36 -2.48
C SER A 107 -5.79 1.35 -2.53
N ASN A 108 -5.50 2.65 -2.64
CA ASN A 108 -6.52 3.67 -2.89
C ASN A 108 -5.88 4.86 -3.62
N GLY A 109 -6.30 5.13 -4.86
CA GLY A 109 -5.69 6.18 -5.67
C GLY A 109 -5.91 7.62 -5.19
N TRP A 110 -6.89 7.89 -4.33
CA TRP A 110 -7.07 9.21 -3.70
C TRP A 110 -6.19 9.38 -2.46
N ALA A 111 -5.96 8.31 -1.71
CA ALA A 111 -5.23 8.36 -0.45
C ALA A 111 -3.75 7.98 -0.56
N ASN A 112 -3.30 7.53 -1.73
CA ASN A 112 -1.92 7.13 -1.98
C ASN A 112 -0.95 8.29 -1.72
N ASP A 113 0.13 8.01 -1.00
CA ASP A 113 1.24 8.94 -0.73
C ASP A 113 0.74 10.26 -0.14
N SER A 114 -0.22 10.18 0.78
CA SER A 114 -0.92 11.36 1.27
C SER A 114 -1.10 11.38 2.78
N GLY A 115 -0.96 10.26 3.49
CA GLY A 115 -1.16 10.18 4.93
C GLY A 115 -0.02 10.80 5.72
N ASP A 116 -0.38 11.58 6.75
CA ASP A 116 0.59 12.27 7.61
C ASP A 116 0.17 12.30 9.09
N SER A 117 -1.06 11.90 9.41
CA SER A 117 -1.47 11.66 10.79
C SER A 117 -2.69 10.73 10.85
N HIS A 118 -2.95 10.13 12.02
CA HIS A 118 -4.18 9.39 12.26
C HIS A 118 -4.67 9.47 13.70
N THR A 119 -5.96 9.16 13.86
CA THR A 119 -6.57 8.95 15.17
C THR A 119 -7.55 7.79 15.17
N TRP A 120 -7.70 7.16 16.32
CA TRP A 120 -8.73 6.19 16.63
C TRP A 120 -10.06 6.89 16.93
N LYS A 121 -11.13 6.43 16.27
CA LYS A 121 -12.49 6.97 16.35
C LYS A 121 -13.52 5.88 16.70
N MET A 122 -14.70 6.33 17.09
CA MET A 122 -15.86 5.45 17.32
C MET A 122 -16.49 4.96 16.03
N GLU A 123 -16.38 5.73 14.95
CA GLU A 123 -16.96 5.44 13.64
C GLU A 123 -16.21 6.20 12.54
N CYS A 124 -16.42 5.73 11.32
CA CYS A 124 -16.26 6.47 10.08
C CYS A 124 -17.63 7.06 9.71
#